data_AF-A0A8C6NQ44-F1
#
_entry.id   AF-A0A8C6NQ44-F1
#
_cell.length_a   1.000
_cell.length_b   1.000
_cell.length_c   1.000
_cell.angle_alpha   90.00
_cell.angle_beta   90.00
_cell.angle_gamma   90.00
#
_symmetry.space_group_name_H-M   'P 1'
#
loop_
_entity.id
_entity.type
_entity.pdbx_description
1 polymer ?
#
loop_
_entity_poly.entity_id
_entity_poly.type
_entity_poly.pdbx_seq_one_letter_code
_entity_poly.pdbx_strand_id
1 'polypeptide(L)'
;MRLQASSMKTILAAYSGVLRGTGSSIFSSLQDLPSAVWPCRSKVEKHLQVISVLQWVLSFLAMGIACTLLLVYMFCTDCWLIAAVYTAWLIMDWNTPRQGGRRSSWVRNWTMWTYFRDYFPIRLIKTHDLLPSRNYVFGYHPHGIFCFGAFCNFGTEATSFSKKFPGIKPSLATLAGNFRLPVLRDYLMSGGICPVNKNSMDYLLSCNGTGNAVVIVVGGAAESLHCAPGMNSVTLQNRKGFVKLALQKGSDLVPVYSFGENDAYKQVFFEEGTCWKSLQKKLQKILGFAPCLFYGSSWGIVPFSNPITTVVCRSTVPVCDGSSWRTGGKAVRMVMPPNVVAPGVVVPFDFNYHRP
;
A
#
# COMPACT_ATOMS: atom_id res chain seq x y z
N MET A 1 85.78 36.48 -33.40
CA MET A 1 86.13 36.41 -34.84
C MET A 1 84.87 36.01 -35.63
N ARG A 2 84.75 36.35 -36.92
CA ARG A 2 83.63 35.99 -37.82
C ARG A 2 83.73 34.52 -38.30
N LEU A 3 82.72 33.82 -38.86
CA LEU A 3 81.24 34.00 -38.88
C LEU A 3 80.61 32.91 -37.94
N GLN A 4 79.56 32.08 -38.16
CA GLN A 4 78.41 31.86 -39.10
C GLN A 4 77.39 30.97 -38.31
N ALA A 5 76.12 30.68 -38.64
CA ALA A 5 75.16 30.91 -39.74
C ALA A 5 73.77 31.28 -39.11
N SER A 6 72.71 31.79 -39.75
CA SER A 6 71.84 31.30 -40.85
C SER A 6 71.18 29.92 -40.63
N SER A 7 69.85 29.73 -40.79
CA SER A 7 68.73 30.68 -40.98
C SER A 7 67.37 29.95 -40.85
N MET A 8 66.38 30.47 -40.09
CA MET A 8 64.99 29.94 -40.12
C MET A 8 63.92 30.88 -39.50
N LYS A 9 63.74 32.13 -39.98
CA LYS A 9 62.58 32.98 -39.65
C LYS A 9 62.17 33.88 -40.82
N THR A 10 60.85 34.06 -41.01
CA THR A 10 60.19 34.87 -42.07
C THR A 10 60.42 34.25 -43.47
N ILE A 11 59.43 34.04 -44.34
CA ILE A 11 58.29 34.83 -44.86
C ILE A 11 57.09 33.86 -45.00
N LEU A 12 55.84 34.05 -44.56
CA LEU A 12 54.93 35.19 -44.35
C LEU A 12 54.25 35.75 -45.63
N ALA A 13 53.00 35.30 -45.85
CA ALA A 13 51.99 35.82 -46.79
C ALA A 13 52.23 35.68 -48.32
N ALA A 14 51.44 34.83 -48.98
CA ALA A 14 50.45 35.23 -50.02
C ALA A 14 49.77 34.01 -50.69
N TYR A 15 48.51 34.18 -51.10
CA TYR A 15 47.78 33.44 -52.16
C TYR A 15 47.82 31.89 -52.19
N SER A 16 46.83 31.27 -51.54
CA SER A 16 45.89 30.38 -52.26
C SER A 16 44.50 30.46 -51.59
N GLY A 17 43.46 30.72 -52.38
CA GLY A 17 42.15 31.10 -51.85
C GLY A 17 41.13 29.97 -51.85
N VAL A 18 40.27 29.98 -50.82
CA VAL A 18 38.86 29.51 -50.83
C VAL A 18 38.58 28.11 -51.40
N LEU A 19 38.29 27.17 -50.49
CA LEU A 19 37.10 26.32 -50.63
C LEU A 19 36.56 25.92 -49.25
N ARG A 20 35.25 25.70 -49.15
CA ARG A 20 34.52 25.47 -47.89
C ARG A 20 34.63 24.01 -47.46
N GLY A 21 34.87 23.76 -46.17
CA GLY A 21 34.80 22.41 -45.57
C GLY A 21 34.49 22.49 -44.07
N THR A 22 33.46 21.78 -43.62
CA THR A 22 32.94 21.82 -42.24
C THR A 22 33.93 21.25 -41.22
N GLY A 23 34.63 22.13 -40.51
CA GLY A 23 35.47 21.82 -39.34
C GLY A 23 34.76 21.94 -37.99
N SER A 24 33.43 21.86 -37.95
CA SER A 24 32.65 21.79 -36.70
C SER A 24 33.04 20.54 -35.93
N SER A 25 33.71 20.70 -34.79
CA SER A 25 34.34 19.58 -34.10
C SER A 25 33.31 18.54 -33.63
N ILE A 26 33.68 17.26 -33.71
CA ILE A 26 32.89 16.16 -33.14
C ILE A 26 32.63 16.41 -31.63
N PHE A 27 33.56 17.10 -30.96
CA PHE A 27 33.44 17.49 -29.55
C PHE A 27 32.34 18.54 -29.31
N SER A 28 32.22 19.57 -30.14
CA SER A 28 31.11 20.53 -30.07
C SER A 28 29.77 19.84 -30.30
N SER A 29 29.67 18.93 -31.28
CA SER A 29 28.45 18.13 -31.50
C SER A 29 28.09 17.20 -30.33
N LEU A 30 29.04 16.90 -29.44
CA LEU A 30 28.81 16.15 -28.19
C LEU A 30 28.50 17.07 -26.99
N GLN A 31 28.78 18.38 -27.08
CA GLN A 31 28.36 19.39 -26.10
C GLN A 31 27.00 20.00 -26.44
N ASP A 32 26.65 20.08 -27.73
CA ASP A 32 25.32 20.43 -28.23
C ASP A 32 24.30 19.27 -28.12
N LEU A 33 24.74 18.10 -27.63
CA LEU A 33 23.88 16.94 -27.33
C LEU A 33 22.93 17.33 -26.19
N PRO A 34 21.63 17.60 -26.45
CA PRO A 34 20.93 18.60 -25.66
C PRO A 34 20.53 18.08 -24.28
N SER A 35 20.55 18.98 -23.30
CA SER A 35 19.96 18.82 -21.96
C SER A 35 18.43 18.59 -21.97
N ALA A 36 17.84 18.42 -23.15
CA ALA A 36 16.45 18.00 -23.37
C ALA A 36 16.25 16.47 -23.33
N VAL A 37 17.30 15.65 -23.46
CA VAL A 37 17.17 14.17 -23.47
C VAL A 37 16.89 13.62 -22.07
N TRP A 38 17.45 14.22 -21.02
CA TRP A 38 17.11 13.87 -19.64
C TRP A 38 15.81 14.57 -19.23
N PRO A 39 14.73 13.83 -18.89
CA PRO A 39 13.50 14.48 -18.43
C PRO A 39 13.80 15.23 -17.13
N CYS A 40 13.33 16.48 -17.02
CA CYS A 40 13.51 17.27 -15.80
C CYS A 40 13.12 16.44 -14.56
N ARG A 41 13.93 16.48 -13.50
CA ARG A 41 13.88 15.57 -12.34
C ARG A 41 12.47 15.38 -11.77
N SER A 42 11.68 16.45 -11.70
CA SER A 42 10.29 16.43 -11.22
C SER A 42 9.29 15.69 -12.15
N LYS A 43 9.58 15.59 -13.46
CA LYS A 43 8.84 14.71 -14.38
C LYS A 43 9.19 13.24 -14.13
N VAL A 44 10.48 12.90 -14.02
CA VAL A 44 10.94 11.52 -13.72
C VAL A 44 10.32 11.04 -12.41
N GLU A 45 10.35 11.86 -11.37
CA GLU A 45 9.77 11.57 -10.07
C GLU A 45 8.26 11.28 -10.16
N LYS A 46 7.49 12.11 -10.87
CA LYS A 46 6.04 11.86 -11.11
C LYS A 46 5.78 10.58 -11.89
N HIS A 47 6.61 10.24 -12.87
CA HIS A 47 6.49 8.96 -13.57
C HIS A 47 6.79 7.78 -12.63
N LEU A 48 7.81 7.86 -11.78
CA LEU A 48 8.12 6.83 -10.78
C LEU A 48 7.02 6.68 -9.73
N GLN A 49 6.38 7.79 -9.30
CA GLN A 49 5.20 7.78 -8.43
C GLN A 49 4.04 7.02 -9.08
N VAL A 50 3.67 7.35 -10.33
CA VAL A 50 2.61 6.64 -11.08
C VAL A 50 2.94 5.16 -11.28
N ILE A 51 4.18 4.83 -11.67
CA ILE A 51 4.64 3.44 -11.88
C ILE A 51 4.56 2.64 -10.57
N SER A 52 4.92 3.24 -9.43
CA SER A 52 4.90 2.57 -8.12
C SER A 52 3.47 2.23 -7.67
N VAL A 53 2.50 3.12 -7.93
CA VAL A 53 1.09 2.86 -7.59
C VAL A 53 0.44 1.89 -8.60
N LEU A 54 0.75 2.00 -9.89
CA LEU A 54 0.31 1.02 -10.90
C LEU A 54 0.89 -0.38 -10.62
N GLN A 55 2.15 -0.48 -10.21
CA GLN A 55 2.76 -1.76 -9.80
C GLN A 55 1.95 -2.41 -8.68
N TRP A 56 1.59 -1.67 -7.62
CA TRP A 56 0.76 -2.20 -6.54
C TRP A 56 -0.61 -2.68 -7.03
N VAL A 57 -1.32 -1.86 -7.81
CA VAL A 57 -2.65 -2.18 -8.34
C VAL A 57 -2.61 -3.42 -9.25
N LEU A 58 -1.65 -3.50 -10.16
CA LEU A 58 -1.49 -4.64 -11.07
C LEU A 58 -1.00 -5.90 -10.33
N SER A 59 -0.12 -5.77 -9.35
CA SER A 59 0.28 -6.90 -8.50
C SER A 59 -0.87 -7.42 -7.63
N PHE A 60 -1.79 -6.57 -7.18
CA PHE A 60 -2.97 -7.00 -6.44
C PHE A 60 -4.02 -7.67 -7.35
N LEU A 61 -4.29 -7.11 -8.53
CA LEU A 61 -5.34 -7.60 -9.44
C LEU A 61 -4.91 -8.81 -10.29
N ALA A 62 -3.72 -8.78 -10.88
CA ALA A 62 -3.34 -9.68 -11.97
C ALA A 62 -2.29 -10.73 -11.56
N MET A 63 -1.30 -10.38 -10.74
CA MET A 63 -0.12 -11.23 -10.51
C MET A 63 -0.47 -12.62 -9.95
N GLY A 64 -1.40 -12.73 -9.00
CA GLY A 64 -1.81 -14.04 -8.47
C GLY A 64 -2.46 -14.95 -9.54
N ILE A 65 -3.23 -14.38 -10.46
CA ILE A 65 -3.86 -15.12 -11.56
C ILE A 65 -2.79 -15.48 -12.62
N ALA A 66 -1.98 -14.50 -13.04
CA ALA A 66 -0.94 -14.68 -14.05
C ALA A 66 0.11 -15.72 -13.61
N CYS A 67 0.58 -15.67 -12.36
CA CYS A 67 1.50 -16.67 -11.82
C CYS A 67 0.86 -18.05 -11.64
N THR A 68 -0.46 -18.13 -11.43
CA THR A 68 -1.17 -19.43 -11.42
C THR A 68 -1.24 -20.02 -12.83
N LEU A 69 -1.65 -19.22 -13.82
CA LEU A 69 -1.74 -19.66 -15.22
C LEU A 69 -0.36 -20.03 -15.78
N LEU A 70 0.68 -19.25 -15.46
CA LEU A 70 2.06 -19.57 -15.82
C LEU A 70 2.53 -20.88 -15.17
N LEU A 71 2.25 -21.10 -13.88
CA LEU A 71 2.62 -22.34 -13.20
C LEU A 71 1.94 -23.57 -13.80
N VAL A 72 0.64 -23.46 -14.13
CA VAL A 72 -0.12 -24.52 -14.82
C VAL A 72 0.43 -24.75 -16.22
N TYR A 73 0.73 -23.69 -16.98
CA TYR A 73 1.33 -23.79 -18.31
C TYR A 73 2.72 -24.46 -18.26
N MET A 74 3.56 -24.13 -17.27
CA MET A 74 4.89 -24.75 -17.13
C MET A 74 4.83 -26.27 -16.92
N PHE A 75 3.80 -26.81 -16.27
CA PHE A 75 3.59 -28.26 -16.19
C PHE A 75 3.31 -28.92 -17.56
N CYS A 76 2.90 -28.15 -18.56
CA CYS A 76 2.67 -28.59 -19.94
C CYS A 76 3.88 -28.33 -20.86
N THR A 77 5.08 -28.11 -20.31
CA THR A 77 6.32 -27.80 -21.05
C THR A 77 7.52 -28.55 -20.45
N ASP A 78 8.67 -28.54 -21.13
CA ASP A 78 9.92 -29.10 -20.60
C ASP A 78 10.36 -28.48 -19.25
N CYS A 79 9.87 -27.29 -18.93
CA CYS A 79 10.06 -26.61 -17.64
C CYS A 79 9.25 -27.21 -16.47
N TRP A 80 8.53 -28.33 -16.66
CA TRP A 80 7.66 -28.93 -15.64
C TRP A 80 8.39 -29.26 -14.33
N LEU A 81 9.68 -29.59 -14.37
CA LEU A 81 10.48 -29.84 -13.16
C LEU A 81 10.54 -28.62 -12.23
N ILE A 82 10.62 -27.42 -12.78
CA ILE A 82 10.62 -26.16 -12.01
C ILE A 82 9.24 -25.97 -11.36
N ALA A 83 8.17 -26.22 -12.12
CA ALA A 83 6.79 -26.16 -11.61
C ALA A 83 6.54 -27.21 -10.51
N ALA A 84 7.06 -28.43 -10.66
CA ALA A 84 6.95 -29.51 -9.69
C ALA A 84 7.71 -29.20 -8.38
N VAL A 85 8.97 -28.77 -8.46
CA VAL A 85 9.79 -28.39 -7.29
C VAL A 85 9.14 -27.23 -6.53
N TYR A 86 8.70 -26.19 -7.24
CA TYR A 86 8.01 -25.07 -6.61
C TYR A 86 6.66 -25.49 -6.00
N THR A 87 5.90 -26.37 -6.66
CA THR A 87 4.62 -26.87 -6.12
C THR A 87 4.81 -27.75 -4.88
N ALA A 88 5.84 -28.60 -4.85
CA ALA A 88 6.22 -29.36 -3.66
C ALA A 88 6.57 -28.41 -2.49
N TRP A 89 7.32 -27.34 -2.77
CA TRP A 89 7.59 -26.28 -1.78
C TRP A 89 6.30 -25.56 -1.32
N LEU A 90 5.39 -25.19 -2.24
CA LEU A 90 4.11 -24.56 -1.90
C LEU A 90 3.25 -25.41 -0.96
N ILE A 91 3.30 -26.74 -1.11
CA ILE A 91 2.61 -27.74 -0.27
C ILE A 91 3.27 -27.86 1.11
N MET A 92 4.58 -28.06 1.18
CA MET A 92 5.30 -28.12 2.47
C MET A 92 5.11 -26.84 3.29
N ASP A 93 5.10 -25.69 2.62
CA ASP A 93 5.01 -24.37 3.21
C ASP A 93 3.56 -23.85 3.38
N TRP A 94 2.54 -24.69 3.13
CA TRP A 94 1.12 -24.29 3.04
C TRP A 94 0.57 -23.56 4.28
N ASN A 95 1.10 -23.83 5.47
CA ASN A 95 0.65 -23.22 6.72
C ASN A 95 1.40 -21.95 7.12
N THR A 96 2.54 -21.62 6.51
CA THR A 96 3.36 -20.46 6.89
C THR A 96 2.63 -19.11 6.87
N PRO A 97 1.74 -18.81 5.91
CA PRO A 97 0.90 -17.61 5.98
C PRO A 97 0.09 -17.47 7.27
N ARG A 98 -0.31 -18.59 7.90
CA ARG A 98 -1.08 -18.62 9.15
C ARG A 98 -0.19 -18.47 10.40
N GLN A 99 1.13 -18.54 10.25
CA GLN A 99 2.11 -18.51 11.33
C GLN A 99 2.98 -17.22 11.26
N GLY A 100 2.34 -16.09 10.94
CA GLY A 100 3.00 -14.78 10.80
C GLY A 100 3.71 -14.52 9.46
N GLY A 101 3.93 -15.56 8.65
CA GLY A 101 4.52 -15.43 7.32
C GLY A 101 6.00 -15.05 7.31
N ARG A 102 6.51 -14.62 6.15
CA ARG A 102 7.92 -14.26 5.92
C ARG A 102 8.12 -12.75 5.69
N ARG A 103 7.98 -11.94 6.74
CA ARG A 103 8.23 -10.49 6.65
C ARG A 103 9.69 -10.22 6.24
N SER A 104 9.89 -9.47 5.15
CA SER A 104 11.20 -9.07 4.64
C SER A 104 11.45 -7.60 4.89
N SER A 105 12.45 -7.27 5.72
CA SER A 105 12.89 -5.89 5.93
C SER A 105 13.38 -5.23 4.64
N TRP A 106 13.96 -5.99 3.71
CA TRP A 106 14.40 -5.47 2.42
C TRP A 106 13.23 -5.03 1.55
N VAL A 107 12.21 -5.89 1.36
CA VAL A 107 11.03 -5.52 0.56
C VAL A 107 10.29 -4.35 1.18
N ARG A 108 10.11 -4.32 2.51
CA ARG A 108 9.42 -3.22 3.21
C ARG A 108 10.13 -1.87 3.11
N ASN A 109 11.42 -1.85 2.76
CA ASN A 109 12.23 -0.63 2.58
C ASN A 109 12.57 -0.33 1.10
N TRP A 110 11.93 -0.98 0.13
CA TRP A 110 12.10 -0.62 -1.29
C TRP A 110 11.76 0.86 -1.55
N THR A 111 12.62 1.56 -2.30
CA THR A 111 12.43 2.97 -2.69
C THR A 111 11.11 3.21 -3.44
N MET A 112 10.59 2.19 -4.13
CA MET A 112 9.25 2.18 -4.74
C MET A 112 8.14 2.60 -3.77
N TRP A 113 8.22 2.22 -2.49
CA TRP A 113 7.22 2.62 -1.49
C TRP A 113 7.33 4.09 -1.08
N THR A 114 8.50 4.71 -1.26
CA THR A 114 8.66 6.17 -1.09
C THR A 114 7.92 6.92 -2.19
N TYR A 115 8.10 6.53 -3.44
CA TYR A 115 7.34 7.08 -4.57
C TYR A 115 5.83 6.77 -4.48
N PHE A 116 5.43 5.60 -4.01
CA PHE A 116 4.03 5.26 -3.71
C PHE A 116 3.43 6.19 -2.65
N ARG A 117 4.15 6.43 -1.55
CA ARG A 117 3.75 7.38 -0.49
C ARG A 117 3.59 8.78 -1.05
N ASP A 118 4.54 9.23 -1.87
CA ASP A 118 4.59 10.59 -2.40
C ASP A 118 3.64 10.84 -3.58
N TYR A 119 2.98 9.80 -4.11
CA TYR A 119 1.84 9.94 -5.03
C TYR A 119 0.55 10.41 -4.32
N PHE A 120 0.29 9.90 -3.11
CA PHE A 120 -0.90 10.22 -2.31
C PHE A 120 -0.56 11.03 -1.03
N PRO A 121 0.52 11.83 -1.04
CA PRO A 121 1.21 12.36 0.14
C PRO A 121 0.99 11.65 1.49
N ILE A 122 1.17 10.32 1.55
CA ILE A 122 0.63 9.49 2.64
C ILE A 122 1.30 9.82 3.97
N ARG A 123 0.47 10.15 4.98
CA ARG A 123 0.90 10.49 6.34
C ARG A 123 0.40 9.50 7.37
N LEU A 124 1.29 9.07 8.27
CA LEU A 124 0.97 8.30 9.47
C LEU A 124 1.12 9.18 10.72
N ILE A 125 0.00 9.57 11.32
CA ILE A 125 -0.08 10.34 12.56
C ILE A 125 -0.21 9.35 13.73
N LYS A 126 0.78 9.40 14.63
CA LYS A 126 0.75 8.72 15.92
C LYS A 126 0.20 9.71 16.95
N THR A 127 -0.86 9.32 17.67
CA THR A 127 -1.41 10.16 18.77
C THR A 127 -0.86 9.77 20.14
N HIS A 128 -0.45 8.52 20.33
CA HIS A 128 -0.04 7.96 21.63
C HIS A 128 1.05 6.89 21.44
N ASP A 129 1.84 6.64 22.48
CA ASP A 129 2.73 5.49 22.57
C ASP A 129 1.97 4.16 22.76
N LEU A 130 2.59 3.08 22.29
CA LEU A 130 2.13 1.71 22.45
C LEU A 130 3.26 0.89 23.07
N LEU A 131 2.95 0.02 24.03
CA LEU A 131 3.93 -0.71 24.81
C LEU A 131 4.37 -1.99 24.09
N PRO A 132 5.67 -2.23 23.83
CA PRO A 132 6.16 -3.46 23.20
C PRO A 132 5.88 -4.75 24.00
N SER A 133 5.48 -4.63 25.27
CA SER A 133 5.02 -5.73 26.13
C SER A 133 3.55 -6.11 25.94
N ARG A 134 2.80 -5.42 25.06
CA ARG A 134 1.39 -5.68 24.74
C ARG A 134 1.21 -6.15 23.30
N ASN A 135 0.11 -6.86 23.05
CA ASN A 135 -0.39 -7.18 21.72
C ASN A 135 -1.65 -6.34 21.44
N TYR A 136 -1.86 -6.00 20.17
CA TYR A 136 -2.82 -5.00 19.73
C TYR A 136 -3.66 -5.48 18.55
N VAL A 137 -4.95 -5.11 18.55
CA VAL A 137 -5.84 -5.24 17.39
C VAL A 137 -6.18 -3.84 16.89
N PHE A 138 -5.62 -3.47 15.74
CA PHE A 138 -5.89 -2.19 15.08
C PHE A 138 -7.16 -2.33 14.22
N GLY A 139 -8.22 -1.60 14.53
CA GLY A 139 -9.42 -1.51 13.71
C GLY A 139 -9.29 -0.38 12.70
N TYR A 140 -8.96 -0.70 11.45
CA TYR A 140 -8.73 0.26 10.37
C TYR A 140 -10.00 0.56 9.56
N HIS A 141 -10.23 1.85 9.31
CA HIS A 141 -11.29 2.37 8.44
C HIS A 141 -10.85 3.63 7.67
N PRO A 142 -11.54 3.99 6.56
CA PRO A 142 -12.38 3.11 5.76
C PRO A 142 -11.50 2.21 4.87
N HIS A 143 -12.06 1.13 4.31
CA HIS A 143 -11.32 0.28 3.36
C HIS A 143 -10.92 1.02 2.06
N GLY A 144 -11.73 1.96 1.58
CA GLY A 144 -11.64 2.42 0.19
C GLY A 144 -11.72 1.24 -0.79
N ILE A 145 -11.18 1.41 -2.00
CA ILE A 145 -11.11 0.30 -2.98
C ILE A 145 -9.90 -0.60 -2.74
N PHE A 146 -8.70 -0.02 -2.52
CA PHE A 146 -7.42 -0.76 -2.46
C PHE A 146 -6.64 -0.64 -1.13
N CYS A 147 -7.18 0.04 -0.11
CA CYS A 147 -6.47 0.31 1.15
C CYS A 147 -5.04 0.90 0.94
N PHE A 148 -4.88 1.94 0.11
CA PHE A 148 -3.56 2.47 -0.24
C PHE A 148 -2.80 2.98 1.01
N GLY A 149 -3.52 3.66 1.91
CA GLY A 149 -3.01 4.07 3.22
C GLY A 149 -2.65 2.88 4.12
N ALA A 150 -3.49 1.84 4.18
CA ALA A 150 -3.22 0.69 5.04
C ALA A 150 -2.01 -0.12 4.57
N PHE A 151 -1.88 -0.34 3.26
CA PHE A 151 -0.71 -1.00 2.69
C PHE A 151 0.56 -0.18 2.95
N CYS A 152 0.57 1.12 2.65
CA CYS A 152 1.73 1.97 2.87
C CYS A 152 2.17 1.98 4.35
N ASN A 153 1.22 2.16 5.26
CA ASN A 153 1.51 2.39 6.69
C ASN A 153 1.80 1.12 7.49
N PHE A 154 1.30 -0.05 7.07
CA PHE A 154 1.43 -1.30 7.83
C PHE A 154 2.14 -2.42 7.05
N GLY A 155 2.09 -2.38 5.72
CA GLY A 155 2.81 -3.30 4.81
C GLY A 155 4.21 -2.84 4.39
N THR A 156 4.59 -1.57 4.63
CA THR A 156 5.91 -1.01 4.26
C THR A 156 6.54 -0.22 5.41
N GLU A 157 7.74 0.36 5.21
CA GLU A 157 8.35 1.36 6.08
C GLU A 157 8.39 2.78 5.47
N ALA A 158 7.65 3.05 4.38
CA ALA A 158 7.69 4.35 3.69
C ALA A 158 7.27 5.54 4.57
N THR A 159 6.34 5.34 5.51
CA THR A 159 5.97 6.32 6.54
C THR A 159 6.70 6.11 7.88
N SER A 160 7.74 5.25 7.88
CA SER A 160 8.59 4.90 9.03
C SER A 160 7.81 4.39 10.24
N PHE A 161 6.95 3.38 10.04
CA PHE A 161 6.16 2.77 11.11
C PHE A 161 7.04 2.32 12.28
N SER A 162 8.12 1.58 12.02
CA SER A 162 8.99 1.04 13.07
C SER A 162 9.77 2.12 13.85
N LYS A 163 9.89 3.34 13.31
CA LYS A 163 10.43 4.50 14.06
C LYS A 163 9.36 5.20 14.90
N LYS A 164 8.11 5.22 14.43
CA LYS A 164 6.96 5.82 15.15
C LYS A 164 6.52 4.93 16.32
N PHE A 165 6.49 3.61 16.11
CA PHE A 165 6.08 2.61 17.09
C PHE A 165 7.22 1.59 17.31
N PRO A 166 8.31 1.99 18.00
CA PRO A 166 9.45 1.11 18.24
C PRO A 166 9.02 -0.15 18.99
N GLY A 167 9.54 -1.30 18.57
CA GLY A 167 9.17 -2.62 19.11
C GLY A 167 7.82 -3.18 18.64
N ILE A 168 6.98 -2.38 17.96
CA ILE A 168 5.68 -2.83 17.44
C ILE A 168 5.82 -3.42 16.03
N LYS A 169 5.16 -4.55 15.80
CA LYS A 169 5.21 -5.38 14.58
C LYS A 169 3.85 -5.32 13.87
N PRO A 170 3.65 -4.47 12.85
CA PRO A 170 2.37 -4.35 12.16
C PRO A 170 2.15 -5.54 11.21
N SER A 171 1.00 -6.18 11.31
CA SER A 171 0.60 -7.31 10.46
C SER A 171 -0.77 -7.01 9.86
N LEU A 172 -0.78 -6.48 8.63
CA LEU A 172 -2.01 -6.15 7.89
C LEU A 172 -2.76 -7.43 7.51
N ALA A 173 -4.03 -7.53 7.85
CA ALA A 173 -4.86 -8.71 7.60
C ALA A 173 -5.72 -8.52 6.34
N THR A 174 -5.51 -9.37 5.33
CA THR A 174 -6.26 -9.34 4.05
C THR A 174 -6.87 -10.70 3.69
N LEU A 175 -7.67 -10.76 2.62
CA LEU A 175 -8.47 -11.93 2.24
C LEU A 175 -7.63 -13.21 2.18
N ALA A 176 -8.07 -14.25 2.91
CA ALA A 176 -7.33 -15.50 3.03
C ALA A 176 -7.18 -16.29 1.70
N GLY A 177 -7.97 -15.98 0.68
CA GLY A 177 -7.83 -16.51 -0.67
C GLY A 177 -6.52 -16.09 -1.36
N ASN A 178 -6.04 -14.87 -1.11
CA ASN A 178 -4.83 -14.33 -1.75
C ASN A 178 -3.58 -15.17 -1.43
N PHE A 179 -3.57 -15.83 -0.26
CA PHE A 179 -2.48 -16.67 0.21
C PHE A 179 -2.51 -18.10 -0.34
N ARG A 180 -3.50 -18.44 -1.16
CA ARG A 180 -3.53 -19.68 -1.97
C ARG A 180 -2.89 -19.49 -3.35
N LEU A 181 -2.70 -18.25 -3.80
CA LEU A 181 -2.17 -17.95 -5.12
C LEU A 181 -0.63 -17.92 -5.09
N PRO A 182 0.06 -18.66 -5.98
CA PRO A 182 1.52 -18.68 -6.06
C PRO A 182 2.09 -17.29 -6.31
N VAL A 183 3.27 -17.01 -5.75
CA VAL A 183 4.02 -15.74 -5.82
C VAL A 183 3.32 -14.59 -5.10
N LEU A 184 2.02 -14.37 -5.31
CA LEU A 184 1.22 -13.37 -4.59
C LEU A 184 1.21 -13.62 -3.08
N ARG A 185 1.08 -14.89 -2.63
CA ARG A 185 1.14 -15.21 -1.20
C ARG A 185 2.46 -14.77 -0.56
N ASP A 186 3.56 -14.93 -1.28
CA ASP A 186 4.92 -14.70 -0.78
C ASP A 186 5.29 -13.22 -0.85
N TYR A 187 4.86 -12.53 -1.91
CA TYR A 187 4.90 -11.07 -2.02
C TYR A 187 4.13 -10.39 -0.88
N LEU A 188 2.88 -10.82 -0.59
CA LEU A 188 2.10 -10.29 0.54
C LEU A 188 2.78 -10.59 1.88
N MET A 189 3.24 -11.83 2.09
CA MET A 189 4.01 -12.20 3.29
C MET A 189 5.28 -11.35 3.46
N SER A 190 5.95 -10.96 2.38
CA SER A 190 7.16 -10.13 2.44
C SER A 190 6.90 -8.73 3.02
N GLY A 191 5.72 -8.15 2.78
CA GLY A 191 5.25 -6.92 3.44
C GLY A 191 4.90 -7.13 4.93
N GLY A 192 4.83 -8.37 5.41
CA GLY A 192 4.28 -8.73 6.71
C GLY A 192 2.76 -8.84 6.73
N ILE A 193 2.12 -8.94 5.55
CA ILE A 193 0.68 -9.07 5.38
C ILE A 193 0.27 -10.52 5.63
N CYS A 194 -0.83 -10.74 6.34
CA CYS A 194 -1.31 -12.06 6.76
C CYS A 194 -2.78 -12.33 6.33
N PRO A 195 -3.22 -13.60 6.30
CA PRO A 195 -4.61 -13.94 5.95
C PRO A 195 -5.54 -13.72 7.14
N VAL A 196 -6.61 -12.95 6.93
CA VAL A 196 -7.66 -12.66 7.91
C VAL A 196 -8.54 -13.90 8.20
N ASN A 197 -8.03 -14.80 9.03
CA ASN A 197 -8.75 -15.96 9.55
C ASN A 197 -8.33 -16.23 10.99
N LYS A 198 -9.21 -16.89 11.78
CA LYS A 198 -9.01 -17.11 13.22
C LYS A 198 -7.60 -17.63 13.55
N ASN A 199 -7.12 -18.66 12.85
CA ASN A 199 -5.85 -19.31 13.18
C ASN A 199 -4.66 -18.35 13.07
N SER A 200 -4.62 -17.47 12.07
CA SER A 200 -3.55 -16.46 11.95
C SER A 200 -3.63 -15.39 13.04
N MET A 201 -4.85 -14.95 13.38
CA MET A 201 -5.07 -13.94 14.42
C MET A 201 -4.69 -14.51 15.80
N ASP A 202 -5.11 -15.73 16.08
CA ASP A 202 -4.79 -16.48 17.28
C ASP A 202 -3.28 -16.70 17.43
N TYR A 203 -2.58 -17.10 16.37
CA TYR A 203 -1.12 -17.25 16.38
C TYR A 203 -0.41 -15.91 16.63
N LEU A 204 -0.79 -14.85 15.91
CA LEU A 204 -0.13 -13.53 16.04
C LEU A 204 -0.34 -12.87 17.41
N LEU A 205 -1.46 -13.15 18.09
CA LEU A 205 -1.79 -12.53 19.38
C LEU A 205 -1.45 -13.41 20.60
N SER A 206 -1.25 -14.73 20.42
CA SER A 206 -0.92 -15.66 21.53
C SER A 206 0.42 -16.39 21.39
N CYS A 207 0.92 -16.66 20.18
CA CYS A 207 2.11 -17.49 19.95
C CYS A 207 3.33 -16.66 19.51
N ASN A 208 3.13 -15.56 18.80
CA ASN A 208 4.21 -14.76 18.19
C ASN A 208 4.89 -13.75 19.17
N GLY A 209 4.85 -14.03 20.48
CA GLY A 209 5.35 -13.13 21.53
C GLY A 209 4.52 -11.84 21.69
N THR A 210 5.16 -10.79 22.23
CA THR A 210 4.55 -9.45 22.42
C THR A 210 4.93 -8.47 21.31
N GLY A 211 4.29 -7.30 21.31
CA GLY A 211 4.52 -6.22 20.34
C GLY A 211 3.80 -6.42 19.01
N ASN A 212 2.94 -7.42 18.86
CA ASN A 212 2.22 -7.69 17.62
C ASN A 212 1.01 -6.74 17.48
N ALA A 213 0.93 -6.03 16.35
CA ALA A 213 -0.21 -5.17 16.01
C ALA A 213 -0.92 -5.73 14.77
N VAL A 214 -2.01 -6.45 14.98
CA VAL A 214 -2.81 -7.06 13.90
C VAL A 214 -3.78 -6.02 13.36
N VAL A 215 -3.62 -5.61 12.11
CA VAL A 215 -4.40 -4.53 11.49
C VAL A 215 -5.52 -5.13 10.65
N ILE A 216 -6.76 -4.99 11.13
CA ILE A 216 -7.96 -5.52 10.48
C ILE A 216 -8.72 -4.36 9.87
N VAL A 217 -8.95 -4.40 8.56
CA VAL A 217 -9.82 -3.44 7.86
C VAL A 217 -11.27 -3.89 8.07
N VAL A 218 -11.93 -3.32 9.09
CA VAL A 218 -13.08 -3.96 9.76
C VAL A 218 -14.35 -4.01 8.88
N GLY A 219 -14.62 -2.95 8.11
CA GLY A 219 -15.75 -2.94 7.18
C GLY A 219 -15.54 -3.88 5.99
N GLY A 220 -14.28 -4.12 5.60
CA GLY A 220 -13.89 -5.01 4.51
C GLY A 220 -14.55 -4.65 3.18
N ALA A 221 -14.85 -5.69 2.40
CA ALA A 221 -15.55 -5.61 1.12
C ALA A 221 -16.92 -4.88 1.15
N ALA A 222 -17.49 -4.55 2.32
CA ALA A 222 -18.71 -3.73 2.39
C ALA A 222 -18.39 -2.24 2.19
N GLU A 223 -17.37 -1.71 2.87
CA GLU A 223 -16.93 -0.32 2.66
C GLU A 223 -16.40 -0.11 1.23
N SER A 224 -15.74 -1.12 0.65
CA SER A 224 -15.28 -1.09 -0.74
C SER A 224 -16.40 -0.97 -1.78
N LEU A 225 -17.64 -1.39 -1.47
CA LEU A 225 -18.81 -1.26 -2.34
C LEU A 225 -19.64 0.01 -2.09
N HIS A 226 -19.26 0.78 -1.08
CA HIS A 226 -19.85 2.07 -0.72
C HIS A 226 -18.75 3.14 -0.63
N CYS A 227 -17.77 3.06 -1.54
CA CYS A 227 -16.59 3.91 -1.58
C CYS A 227 -16.82 5.09 -2.54
N ALA A 228 -17.24 6.24 -2.01
CA ALA A 228 -17.43 7.47 -2.78
C ALA A 228 -16.50 8.59 -2.27
N PRO A 229 -15.89 9.39 -3.17
CA PRO A 229 -15.14 10.58 -2.77
C PRO A 229 -15.98 11.53 -1.90
N GLY A 230 -15.35 12.14 -0.90
CA GLY A 230 -15.97 12.98 0.12
C GLY A 230 -16.78 12.24 1.19
N MET A 231 -17.07 10.95 1.03
CA MET A 231 -17.94 10.20 1.95
C MET A 231 -17.14 9.41 3.01
N ASN A 232 -17.29 9.79 4.28
CA ASN A 232 -16.56 9.22 5.41
C ASN A 232 -17.37 8.14 6.19
N SER A 233 -18.12 7.28 5.48
CA SER A 233 -18.96 6.22 6.08
C SER A 233 -18.16 4.99 6.53
N VAL A 234 -18.57 4.36 7.63
CA VAL A 234 -17.92 3.16 8.21
C VAL A 234 -18.92 2.06 8.57
N THR A 235 -18.60 0.82 8.20
CA THR A 235 -19.46 -0.35 8.45
C THR A 235 -19.10 -1.00 9.78
N LEU A 236 -19.60 -0.46 10.90
CA LEU A 236 -19.23 -0.93 12.25
C LEU A 236 -20.31 -1.72 13.02
N GLN A 237 -21.59 -1.34 12.92
CA GLN A 237 -22.67 -1.78 13.83
C GLN A 237 -22.71 -3.31 14.08
N ASN A 238 -22.52 -4.10 13.02
CA ASN A 238 -22.56 -5.57 13.05
C ASN A 238 -21.18 -6.24 12.97
N ARG A 239 -20.07 -5.50 12.93
CA ARG A 239 -18.71 -6.02 12.76
C ARG A 239 -17.97 -6.32 14.08
N LYS A 240 -18.66 -6.88 15.08
CA LYS A 240 -18.12 -7.06 16.46
C LYS A 240 -16.97 -8.09 16.60
N GLY A 241 -16.58 -8.76 15.52
CA GLY A 241 -15.60 -9.86 15.54
C GLY A 241 -14.19 -9.49 16.00
N PHE A 242 -13.66 -8.33 15.58
CA PHE A 242 -12.32 -7.87 15.97
C PHE A 242 -12.25 -7.49 17.46
N VAL A 243 -13.33 -6.94 18.03
CA VAL A 243 -13.43 -6.67 19.48
C VAL A 243 -13.50 -7.97 20.27
N LYS A 244 -14.28 -8.97 19.79
CA LYS A 244 -14.33 -10.30 20.41
C LYS A 244 -12.95 -10.99 20.39
N LEU A 245 -12.21 -10.86 19.29
CA LEU A 245 -10.83 -11.34 19.18
C LEU A 245 -9.90 -10.66 20.21
N ALA A 246 -9.94 -9.32 20.30
CA ALA A 246 -9.13 -8.57 21.25
C ALA A 246 -9.37 -9.02 22.71
N LEU A 247 -10.64 -9.14 23.10
CA LEU A 247 -11.06 -9.69 24.40
C LEU A 247 -10.56 -11.13 24.62
N GLN A 248 -10.77 -12.04 23.66
CA GLN A 248 -10.35 -13.45 23.75
C GLN A 248 -8.83 -13.65 23.78
N LYS A 249 -8.05 -12.60 23.53
CA LYS A 249 -6.58 -12.64 23.43
C LYS A 249 -5.89 -11.65 24.38
N GLY A 250 -6.62 -11.07 25.34
CA GLY A 250 -6.09 -10.08 26.29
C GLY A 250 -5.36 -8.90 25.62
N SER A 251 -5.76 -8.57 24.39
CA SER A 251 -5.07 -7.64 23.51
C SER A 251 -5.80 -6.29 23.48
N ASP A 252 -5.02 -5.22 23.47
CA ASP A 252 -5.52 -3.84 23.44
C ASP A 252 -6.18 -3.53 22.09
N LEU A 253 -7.30 -2.82 22.10
CA LEU A 253 -7.97 -2.37 20.87
C LEU A 253 -7.45 -0.98 20.47
N VAL A 254 -7.14 -0.75 19.20
CA VAL A 254 -6.67 0.55 18.71
C VAL A 254 -7.52 1.00 17.53
N PRO A 255 -8.32 2.08 17.66
CA PRO A 255 -9.00 2.68 16.52
C PRO A 255 -7.97 3.30 15.56
N VAL A 256 -8.11 3.06 14.26
CA VAL A 256 -7.29 3.66 13.21
C VAL A 256 -8.21 4.17 12.11
N TYR A 257 -8.09 5.45 11.75
CA TYR A 257 -8.89 6.06 10.70
C TYR A 257 -8.00 6.72 9.65
N SER A 258 -8.37 6.62 8.37
CA SER A 258 -7.58 7.13 7.25
C SER A 258 -8.40 8.00 6.32
N PHE A 259 -8.24 9.32 6.47
CA PHE A 259 -8.86 10.32 5.59
C PHE A 259 -8.20 10.24 4.21
N GLY A 260 -8.97 10.45 3.13
CA GLY A 260 -8.48 10.42 1.73
C GLY A 260 -8.59 9.07 1.01
N GLU A 261 -8.74 7.94 1.71
CA GLU A 261 -8.80 6.59 1.09
C GLU A 261 -9.97 6.42 0.10
N ASN A 262 -11.12 7.01 0.41
CA ASN A 262 -12.30 6.94 -0.45
C ASN A 262 -12.23 7.90 -1.65
N ASP A 263 -11.27 8.83 -1.67
CA ASP A 263 -11.06 9.83 -2.73
C ASP A 263 -10.11 9.32 -3.82
N ALA A 264 -9.47 8.17 -3.64
CA ALA A 264 -8.46 7.63 -4.57
C ALA A 264 -9.05 7.15 -5.92
N TYR A 265 -10.34 6.84 -5.99
CA TYR A 265 -11.06 6.41 -7.19
C TYR A 265 -12.52 6.87 -7.16
N LYS A 266 -13.16 6.96 -8.33
CA LYS A 266 -14.61 7.08 -8.45
C LYS A 266 -15.20 5.70 -8.71
N GLN A 267 -16.15 5.28 -7.87
CA GLN A 267 -16.88 4.02 -7.99
C GLN A 267 -18.13 4.18 -8.86
N VAL A 268 -18.45 3.16 -9.66
CA VAL A 268 -19.75 3.04 -10.33
C VAL A 268 -20.70 2.28 -9.39
N PHE A 269 -21.78 2.94 -8.98
CA PHE A 269 -22.80 2.33 -8.13
C PHE A 269 -23.93 1.76 -8.98
N PHE A 270 -24.31 0.50 -8.73
CA PHE A 270 -25.57 -0.04 -9.21
C PHE A 270 -26.67 0.26 -8.18
N GLU A 271 -27.82 0.73 -8.67
CA GLU A 271 -29.01 1.00 -7.88
C GLU A 271 -29.59 -0.28 -7.25
N GLU A 272 -30.21 -0.14 -6.09
CA GLU A 272 -30.88 -1.26 -5.42
C GLU A 272 -32.11 -1.73 -6.20
N GLY A 273 -32.42 -3.03 -6.10
CA GLY A 273 -33.44 -3.68 -6.94
C GLY A 273 -32.95 -4.08 -8.34
N THR A 274 -31.86 -3.53 -8.86
CA THR A 274 -31.35 -3.90 -10.19
C THR A 274 -30.79 -5.33 -10.25
N CYS A 275 -30.88 -5.95 -11.43
CA CYS A 275 -30.22 -7.24 -11.71
C CYS A 275 -28.70 -7.14 -11.49
N TRP A 276 -28.07 -6.04 -11.90
CA TRP A 276 -26.64 -5.79 -11.71
C TRP A 276 -26.23 -5.73 -10.24
N LYS A 277 -27.00 -5.04 -9.37
CA LYS A 277 -26.74 -5.03 -7.92
C LYS A 277 -26.92 -6.42 -7.29
N SER A 278 -27.92 -7.17 -7.77
CA SER A 278 -28.16 -8.55 -7.35
C SER A 278 -27.01 -9.49 -7.76
N LEU A 279 -26.47 -9.32 -8.98
CA LEU A 279 -25.29 -10.05 -9.46
C LEU A 279 -24.03 -9.65 -8.66
N GLN A 280 -23.80 -8.36 -8.41
CA GLN A 280 -22.69 -7.86 -7.60
C GLN A 280 -22.71 -8.48 -6.19
N LYS A 281 -23.88 -8.53 -5.54
CA LYS A 281 -24.08 -9.15 -4.21
C LYS A 281 -23.86 -10.67 -4.25
N LYS A 282 -24.34 -11.37 -5.28
CA LYS A 282 -24.08 -12.82 -5.47
C LYS A 282 -22.59 -13.10 -5.65
N LEU A 283 -21.91 -12.38 -6.54
CA LEU A 283 -20.47 -12.52 -6.79
C LEU A 283 -19.65 -12.20 -5.55
N GLN A 284 -19.97 -11.13 -4.80
CA GLN A 284 -19.31 -10.82 -3.54
C GLN A 284 -19.42 -11.96 -2.52
N LYS A 285 -20.60 -12.60 -2.41
CA LYS A 285 -20.83 -13.73 -1.49
C LYS A 285 -20.07 -15.00 -1.91
N ILE A 286 -19.88 -15.23 -3.20
CA ILE A 286 -19.16 -16.39 -3.76
C ILE A 286 -17.63 -16.19 -3.64
N LEU A 287 -17.14 -15.01 -4.03
CA LEU A 287 -15.72 -14.72 -4.22
C LEU A 287 -15.03 -14.20 -2.95
N GLY A 288 -15.80 -13.68 -1.98
CA GLY A 288 -15.27 -13.11 -0.73
C GLY A 288 -14.60 -11.74 -0.86
N PHE A 289 -14.40 -11.23 -2.09
CA PHE A 289 -13.97 -9.85 -2.38
C PHE A 289 -15.10 -9.05 -3.03
N ALA A 290 -14.97 -7.72 -3.03
CA ALA A 290 -15.91 -6.83 -3.70
C ALA A 290 -15.54 -6.67 -5.19
N PRO A 291 -16.41 -7.07 -6.14
CA PRO A 291 -16.27 -6.66 -7.54
C PRO A 291 -16.70 -5.19 -7.68
N CYS A 292 -15.77 -4.30 -7.35
CA CYS A 292 -15.89 -2.86 -7.52
C CYS A 292 -15.65 -2.51 -8.99
N LEU A 293 -16.62 -1.89 -9.66
CA LEU A 293 -16.34 -1.14 -10.89
C LEU A 293 -15.89 0.27 -10.47
N PHE A 294 -14.74 0.70 -10.97
CA PHE A 294 -14.12 1.97 -10.61
C PHE A 294 -13.38 2.58 -11.79
N TYR A 295 -13.16 3.89 -11.73
CA TYR A 295 -12.28 4.62 -12.64
C TYR A 295 -11.54 5.72 -11.89
N GLY A 296 -10.31 5.97 -12.33
CA GLY A 296 -9.43 7.03 -11.84
C GLY A 296 -9.10 8.04 -12.94
N SER A 297 -7.86 8.49 -12.95
CA SER A 297 -7.28 9.36 -13.98
C SER A 297 -6.72 8.57 -15.18
N SER A 298 -6.41 9.28 -16.27
CA SER A 298 -5.87 8.72 -17.52
C SER A 298 -6.73 7.55 -18.05
N TRP A 299 -6.14 6.39 -18.35
CA TRP A 299 -6.81 5.17 -18.83
C TRP A 299 -7.67 4.45 -17.77
N GLY A 300 -8.28 5.18 -16.83
CA GLY A 300 -9.15 4.67 -15.77
C GLY A 300 -8.47 3.87 -14.65
N ILE A 301 -7.28 3.31 -14.87
CA ILE A 301 -6.58 2.46 -13.89
C ILE A 301 -5.73 3.29 -12.90
N VAL A 302 -5.17 4.42 -13.32
CA VAL A 302 -4.34 5.28 -12.43
C VAL A 302 -5.25 5.97 -11.41
N PRO A 303 -5.05 5.87 -10.09
CA PRO A 303 -5.91 6.54 -9.11
C PRO A 303 -5.77 8.08 -9.14
N PHE A 304 -6.58 8.79 -8.38
CA PHE A 304 -6.40 10.22 -8.11
C PHE A 304 -5.34 10.43 -7.01
N SER A 305 -4.43 11.37 -7.22
CA SER A 305 -3.30 11.70 -6.32
C SER A 305 -3.73 12.53 -5.10
N ASN A 306 -4.79 12.10 -4.42
CA ASN A 306 -5.37 12.81 -3.28
C ASN A 306 -4.61 12.49 -1.98
N PRO A 307 -4.42 13.45 -1.05
CA PRO A 307 -3.67 13.22 0.18
C PRO A 307 -4.35 12.23 1.13
N ILE A 308 -3.65 11.16 1.53
CA ILE A 308 -4.14 10.17 2.50
C ILE A 308 -3.49 10.39 3.87
N THR A 309 -4.30 10.59 4.92
CA THR A 309 -3.81 10.79 6.29
C THR A 309 -4.42 9.77 7.25
N THR A 310 -3.61 8.78 7.64
CA THR A 310 -3.95 7.76 8.64
C THR A 310 -3.57 8.24 10.04
N VAL A 311 -4.53 8.21 10.96
CA VAL A 311 -4.36 8.52 12.38
C VAL A 311 -4.53 7.25 13.20
N VAL A 312 -3.51 6.91 14.00
CA VAL A 312 -3.56 5.84 15.01
C VAL A 312 -3.94 6.47 16.35
N CYS A 313 -5.12 6.12 16.88
CA CYS A 313 -5.67 6.67 18.12
C CYS A 313 -5.03 6.03 19.36
N ARG A 314 -5.48 6.45 20.56
CA ARG A 314 -5.11 5.80 21.83
C ARG A 314 -5.62 4.35 21.85
N SER A 315 -4.88 3.43 22.47
CA SER A 315 -5.42 2.11 22.77
C SER A 315 -6.52 2.17 23.84
N THR A 316 -7.49 1.28 23.75
CA THR A 316 -8.48 1.00 24.79
C THR A 316 -8.36 -0.46 25.20
N VAL A 317 -8.19 -0.68 26.51
CA VAL A 317 -8.30 -2.03 27.09
C VAL A 317 -9.78 -2.43 27.01
N PRO A 318 -10.17 -3.49 26.30
CA PRO A 318 -11.56 -3.89 26.22
C PRO A 318 -11.97 -4.59 27.53
N VAL A 319 -12.96 -4.04 28.22
CA VAL A 319 -13.48 -4.57 29.50
C VAL A 319 -14.83 -5.24 29.26
N CYS A 320 -15.01 -6.45 29.79
CA CYS A 320 -16.31 -7.08 29.95
C CYS A 320 -16.78 -6.90 31.40
N ASP A 321 -17.79 -6.07 31.62
CA ASP A 321 -18.57 -6.04 32.86
C ASP A 321 -19.80 -6.95 32.71
N GLY A 322 -20.38 -7.38 33.85
CA GLY A 322 -21.47 -8.35 33.90
C GLY A 322 -22.69 -7.91 33.09
N SER A 323 -23.16 -8.81 32.22
CA SER A 323 -24.42 -8.76 31.44
C SER A 323 -24.72 -7.53 30.56
N SER A 324 -23.92 -6.45 30.56
CA SER A 324 -24.21 -5.24 29.79
C SER A 324 -22.98 -4.56 29.18
N TRP A 325 -23.15 -4.02 27.96
CA TRP A 325 -22.10 -3.29 27.26
C TRP A 325 -21.93 -1.88 27.85
N ARG A 326 -20.79 -1.60 28.47
CA ARG A 326 -20.31 -0.24 28.74
C ARG A 326 -18.87 -0.11 28.28
N THR A 327 -18.55 0.92 27.49
CA THR A 327 -17.15 1.32 27.30
C THR A 327 -16.69 2.01 28.58
N GLY A 328 -15.68 1.45 29.25
CA GLY A 328 -15.05 2.00 30.46
C GLY A 328 -14.21 3.26 30.22
N GLY A 329 -14.69 4.17 29.37
CA GLY A 329 -14.02 5.39 28.95
C GLY A 329 -14.99 6.31 28.20
N LYS A 330 -14.72 7.62 28.25
CA LYS A 330 -15.45 8.63 27.49
C LYS A 330 -15.36 8.29 25.99
N ALA A 331 -16.41 8.60 25.22
CA ALA A 331 -16.45 8.36 23.78
C ALA A 331 -15.17 8.87 23.09
N VAL A 332 -14.60 8.09 22.17
CA VAL A 332 -13.33 8.40 21.51
C VAL A 332 -13.54 9.53 20.51
N ARG A 333 -13.61 10.75 21.03
CA ARG A 333 -13.82 11.98 20.25
C ARG A 333 -12.58 12.26 19.42
N MET A 334 -12.65 12.00 18.13
CA MET A 334 -11.53 12.18 17.21
C MET A 334 -11.33 13.68 16.91
N VAL A 335 -10.53 14.35 17.74
CA VAL A 335 -10.16 15.75 17.52
C VAL A 335 -9.09 15.80 16.43
N MET A 336 -9.44 16.42 15.29
CA MET A 336 -8.52 16.68 14.18
C MET A 336 -7.37 17.61 14.61
N PRO A 337 -6.12 17.35 14.21
CA PRO A 337 -5.11 18.39 14.17
C PRO A 337 -5.55 19.49 13.18
N PRO A 338 -5.31 20.79 13.46
CA PRO A 338 -5.83 21.91 12.65
C PRO A 338 -5.31 21.97 11.21
N ASN A 339 -4.36 21.10 10.84
CA ASN A 339 -3.69 21.08 9.54
C ASN A 339 -4.14 19.89 8.66
N VAL A 340 -5.28 19.25 8.95
CA VAL A 340 -5.76 18.04 8.25
C VAL A 340 -6.98 18.29 7.35
N VAL A 341 -7.80 19.30 7.67
CA VAL A 341 -8.93 19.79 6.83
C VAL A 341 -8.97 21.32 6.95
N ALA A 342 -9.65 22.01 6.03
CA ALA A 342 -9.93 23.44 6.14
C ALA A 342 -10.55 23.82 7.51
N PRO A 343 -10.21 24.99 8.08
CA PRO A 343 -10.63 25.37 9.42
C PRO A 343 -12.15 25.43 9.54
N GLY A 344 -12.70 24.71 10.53
CA GLY A 344 -14.13 24.65 10.83
C GLY A 344 -14.80 23.28 10.62
N VAL A 345 -14.17 22.33 9.91
CA VAL A 345 -14.77 21.00 9.68
C VAL A 345 -14.67 20.11 10.92
N VAL A 346 -15.62 20.26 11.84
CA VAL A 346 -15.91 19.29 12.89
C VAL A 346 -16.68 18.13 12.26
N VAL A 347 -16.09 16.92 12.25
CA VAL A 347 -16.81 15.69 11.92
C VAL A 347 -17.33 15.08 13.22
N PRO A 348 -18.64 15.16 13.53
CA PRO A 348 -19.21 14.46 14.68
C PRO A 348 -19.24 12.96 14.41
N PHE A 349 -18.28 12.23 14.97
CA PHE A 349 -18.35 10.77 15.07
C PHE A 349 -19.35 10.37 16.17
N ASP A 350 -20.63 10.47 15.86
CA ASP A 350 -21.69 9.87 16.67
C ASP A 350 -21.61 8.35 16.57
N PHE A 351 -21.08 7.72 17.62
CA PHE A 351 -21.22 6.29 17.88
C PHE A 351 -22.67 5.98 18.29
N ASN A 352 -23.61 6.15 17.34
CA ASN A 352 -25.03 5.86 17.54
C ASN A 352 -25.26 4.35 17.69
N TYR A 353 -25.05 3.86 18.91
CA TYR A 353 -25.46 2.55 19.39
C TYR A 353 -26.98 2.49 19.54
N HIS A 354 -27.71 2.61 18.43
CA HIS A 354 -29.10 2.18 18.39
C HIS A 354 -29.14 0.68 18.77
N ARG A 355 -29.88 0.39 19.84
CA ARG A 355 -30.36 -0.97 20.11
C ARG A 355 -31.37 -1.36 19.01
N PRO A 356 -31.54 -2.66 18.71
CA PRO A 356 -32.76 -3.13 18.09
C PRO A 356 -33.97 -2.86 19.01
#